data_AF-A0A1M6QBL7-F1
#
_entry.id   AF-A0A1M6QBL7-F1
#
_cell.length_a   1.000
_cell.length_b   1.000
_cell.length_c   1.000
_cell.angle_alpha   90.00
_cell.angle_beta   90.00
_cell.angle_gamma   90.00
#
_symmetry.space_group_name_H-M   'P 1'
#
loop_
_entity.id
_entity.type
_entity.pdbx_description
1 polymer ?
#
loop_
_entity_poly.entity_id
_entity_poly.type
_entity_poly.pdbx_seq_one_letter_code
_entity_poly.pdbx_strand_id
1 'polypeptide(L)'
;MDTLNRRKEIEKILSKNSNPIKGADLADKFNVSRQVIVQDIAILRAKGLNIIATPQGYLLPKFENKNIVKVITSKHHSNIEEIKEELSIIVDMGGKVLDVIIEHPVYGEIRGIINISSRKELDEFIYELESTNSQGISSLTNGVHFHTIEVKNKEIYEEIVKKLKEKGYLLKCE
;
A
#
# COMPACT_ATOMS: atom_id res chain seq x y z
N MET A 1 -5.38 -29.17 -27.78
CA MET A 1 -5.81 -28.66 -26.46
C MET A 1 -7.16 -27.97 -26.63
N ASP A 2 -8.13 -28.22 -25.76
CA ASP A 2 -9.45 -27.58 -25.83
C ASP A 2 -9.38 -26.06 -25.58
N THR A 3 -10.25 -25.29 -26.23
CA THR A 3 -10.32 -23.81 -26.18
C THR A 3 -10.58 -23.29 -24.77
N LEU A 4 -11.33 -24.02 -23.94
CA LEU A 4 -11.59 -23.61 -22.56
C LEU A 4 -10.35 -23.80 -21.68
N ASN A 5 -9.65 -24.93 -21.85
CA ASN A 5 -8.41 -25.22 -21.14
C ASN A 5 -7.28 -24.27 -21.55
N ARG A 6 -7.18 -23.92 -22.84
CA ARG A 6 -6.17 -22.96 -23.33
C ARG A 6 -6.34 -21.60 -22.66
N ARG A 7 -7.57 -21.07 -22.60
CA ARG A 7 -7.86 -19.79 -21.94
C ARG A 7 -7.52 -19.79 -20.45
N LYS A 8 -7.82 -20.88 -19.74
CA LYS A 8 -7.41 -21.05 -18.32
C LYS A 8 -5.89 -21.04 -18.15
N GLU A 9 -5.16 -21.72 -19.03
CA GLU A 9 -3.70 -21.72 -18.96
C GLU A 9 -3.08 -20.38 -19.39
N ILE A 10 -3.68 -19.66 -20.35
CA ILE A 10 -3.28 -18.28 -20.68
C ILE A 10 -3.42 -17.37 -19.45
N GLU A 11 -4.56 -17.43 -18.76
CA GLU A 11 -4.78 -16.67 -17.51
C GLU A 11 -3.75 -17.03 -16.43
N LYS A 12 -3.46 -18.32 -16.25
CA LYS A 12 -2.47 -18.80 -15.29
C LYS A 12 -1.05 -18.34 -15.64
N ILE A 13 -0.70 -18.31 -16.91
CA ILE A 13 0.59 -17.82 -17.38
C ILE A 13 0.69 -16.31 -17.13
N LEU A 14 -0.33 -15.53 -17.51
CA LEU A 14 -0.33 -14.08 -17.33
C LEU A 14 -0.39 -13.67 -15.85
N SER A 15 -1.05 -14.44 -14.98
CA SER A 15 -1.10 -14.17 -13.54
C SER A 15 0.21 -14.50 -12.80
N LYS A 16 0.98 -15.49 -13.28
CA LYS A 16 2.28 -15.85 -12.68
C LYS A 16 3.41 -14.89 -13.08
N ASN A 17 3.34 -14.31 -14.28
CA ASN A 17 4.41 -13.46 -14.80
C ASN A 17 4.14 -11.98 -14.52
N SER A 18 5.14 -11.28 -14.00
CA SER A 18 5.07 -9.82 -13.79
C SER A 18 5.49 -9.02 -15.02
N ASN A 19 6.14 -9.66 -16.00
CA ASN A 19 6.58 -9.03 -17.25
C ASN A 19 5.60 -9.32 -18.40
N PRO A 20 5.46 -8.40 -19.38
CA PRO A 20 4.65 -8.63 -20.57
C PRO A 20 5.10 -9.87 -21.36
N ILE A 21 4.15 -10.68 -21.84
CA ILE A 21 4.40 -11.89 -22.63
C ILE A 21 3.97 -11.65 -24.06
N LYS A 22 4.84 -11.92 -25.04
CA LYS A 22 4.50 -11.70 -26.44
C LYS A 22 3.39 -12.66 -26.87
N GLY A 23 2.46 -12.13 -27.68
CA GLY A 23 1.42 -12.96 -28.29
C GLY A 23 1.94 -14.07 -29.20
N ALA A 24 3.16 -13.90 -29.76
CA ALA A 24 3.84 -14.94 -30.53
C ALA A 24 4.26 -16.11 -29.63
N ASP A 25 4.90 -15.82 -28.49
CA ASP A 25 5.29 -16.85 -27.51
C ASP A 25 4.09 -17.65 -26.99
N LEU A 26 2.94 -17.00 -26.78
CA LEU A 26 1.69 -17.69 -26.42
C LEU A 26 1.17 -18.55 -27.58
N ALA A 27 1.22 -18.04 -28.81
CA ALA A 27 0.78 -18.75 -30.01
C ALA A 27 1.61 -20.02 -30.23
N ASP A 28 2.93 -19.92 -30.14
CA ASP A 28 3.87 -21.02 -30.27
C ASP A 28 3.66 -22.05 -29.15
N LYS A 29 3.52 -21.59 -27.90
CA LYS A 29 3.31 -22.46 -26.74
C LYS A 29 2.04 -23.31 -26.84
N PHE A 30 0.97 -22.76 -27.40
CA PHE A 30 -0.31 -23.47 -27.54
C PHE A 30 -0.50 -24.08 -28.94
N ASN A 31 0.49 -23.96 -29.82
CA ASN A 31 0.46 -24.40 -31.21
C ASN A 31 -0.79 -23.89 -31.97
N VAL A 32 -1.04 -22.59 -31.85
CA VAL A 32 -2.17 -21.89 -32.51
C VAL A 32 -1.66 -20.64 -33.22
N SER A 33 -2.47 -20.02 -34.09
CA SER A 33 -2.10 -18.76 -34.70
C SER A 33 -2.19 -17.60 -33.71
N ARG A 34 -1.44 -16.52 -33.98
CA ARG A 34 -1.55 -15.27 -33.21
C ARG A 34 -2.98 -14.73 -33.19
N GLN A 35 -3.75 -14.93 -34.27
CA GLN A 35 -5.14 -14.49 -34.35
C GLN A 35 -6.04 -15.21 -33.33
N VAL A 36 -5.79 -16.50 -33.07
CA VAL A 36 -6.51 -17.25 -32.03
C VAL A 36 -6.19 -16.71 -30.64
N ILE A 37 -4.93 -16.37 -30.36
CA ILE A 37 -4.55 -15.73 -29.09
C ILE A 37 -5.24 -14.37 -28.91
N VAL A 38 -5.31 -13.54 -29.97
CA VAL A 38 -6.02 -12.25 -29.93
C VAL A 38 -7.49 -12.45 -29.54
N GLN A 39 -8.16 -13.43 -30.14
CA GLN A 39 -9.56 -13.77 -29.83
C GLN A 39 -9.72 -14.30 -28.40
N ASP A 40 -8.83 -15.17 -27.94
CA ASP A 40 -8.86 -15.71 -26.59
C ASP A 40 -8.70 -14.60 -25.53
N ILE A 41 -7.77 -13.67 -25.73
CA ILE A 41 -7.55 -12.52 -24.86
C ILE A 41 -8.79 -11.59 -24.85
N ALA A 42 -9.42 -11.37 -26.01
CA ALA A 42 -10.66 -10.59 -26.09
C ALA A 42 -11.78 -11.22 -25.25
N ILE A 43 -11.92 -12.55 -25.29
CA ILE A 43 -12.92 -13.25 -24.47
C ILE A 43 -12.57 -13.18 -22.97
N LEU A 44 -11.29 -13.34 -22.61
CA LEU A 44 -10.84 -13.22 -21.22
C LEU A 44 -11.12 -11.81 -20.66
N ARG A 45 -10.91 -10.76 -21.46
CA ARG A 45 -11.30 -9.38 -21.11
C ARG A 45 -12.79 -9.22 -20.91
N ALA A 46 -13.61 -9.78 -21.81
CA ALA A 46 -15.07 -9.75 -21.69
C ALA A 46 -15.58 -10.48 -20.43
N LYS A 47 -14.78 -11.42 -19.89
CA LYS A 47 -15.05 -12.10 -18.61
C LYS A 47 -14.61 -11.30 -17.36
N GLY A 48 -14.04 -10.11 -17.53
CA GLY A 48 -13.64 -9.23 -16.44
C GLY A 48 -12.15 -9.30 -16.04
N LEU A 49 -11.32 -10.05 -16.78
CA LEU A 49 -9.87 -10.03 -16.55
C LEU A 49 -9.25 -8.76 -17.16
N ASN A 50 -8.56 -7.97 -16.34
CA ASN A 50 -7.95 -6.71 -16.78
C ASN A 50 -6.65 -6.90 -17.58
N ILE A 51 -6.65 -7.70 -18.65
CA ILE A 51 -5.44 -7.95 -19.45
C ILE A 51 -5.10 -6.70 -20.28
N ILE A 52 -3.92 -6.13 -20.11
CA ILE A 52 -3.39 -5.00 -20.89
C ILE A 52 -2.59 -5.54 -22.08
N ALA A 53 -2.80 -4.95 -23.26
CA ALA A 53 -1.95 -5.20 -24.42
C ALA A 53 -0.97 -4.04 -24.56
N THR A 54 0.31 -4.35 -24.54
CA THR A 54 1.41 -3.39 -24.72
C THR A 54 2.19 -3.75 -25.98
N PRO A 55 3.01 -2.85 -26.53
CA PRO A 55 3.92 -3.19 -27.63
C PRO A 55 4.86 -4.37 -27.32
N GLN A 56 5.18 -4.58 -26.03
CA GLN A 56 6.05 -5.66 -25.57
C GLN A 56 5.32 -6.99 -25.36
N GLY A 57 3.99 -7.00 -25.31
CA GLY A 57 3.18 -8.20 -25.08
C GLY A 57 1.92 -7.96 -24.24
N TYR A 58 1.25 -9.05 -23.88
CA TYR A 58 0.11 -9.05 -22.96
C TYR A 58 0.59 -9.13 -21.52
N LEU A 59 -0.03 -8.34 -20.65
CA LEU A 59 0.23 -8.30 -19.23
C LEU A 59 -1.10 -8.38 -18.50
N LEU A 60 -1.23 -9.27 -17.52
CA LEU A 60 -2.29 -9.16 -16.53
C LEU A 60 -1.70 -8.35 -15.37
N PRO A 61 -1.91 -7.02 -15.28
CA PRO A 61 -1.52 -6.26 -14.11
C PRO A 61 -2.14 -6.95 -12.91
N LYS A 62 -1.30 -7.42 -12.01
CA LYS A 62 -1.76 -7.73 -10.66
C LYS A 62 -2.23 -6.38 -10.14
N PHE A 63 -3.53 -6.21 -9.94
CA PHE A 63 -3.99 -5.21 -9.00
C PHE A 63 -3.48 -5.66 -7.63
N GLU A 64 -2.21 -5.39 -7.36
CA GLU A 64 -1.68 -5.36 -6.00
C GLU A 64 -2.23 -4.10 -5.33
N ASN A 65 -3.54 -4.04 -5.14
CA ASN A 65 -4.06 -3.40 -3.93
C ASN A 65 -3.88 -4.40 -2.77
N LYS A 66 -2.64 -4.84 -2.57
CA LYS A 66 -2.20 -5.51 -1.34
C LYS A 66 -1.25 -4.59 -0.62
N ASN A 67 -1.57 -3.29 -0.60
CA ASN A 67 -0.94 -2.46 0.39
C ASN A 67 -1.23 -3.10 1.75
N ILE A 68 -0.17 -3.42 2.47
CA ILE A 68 -0.24 -4.03 3.78
C ILE A 68 -0.66 -2.93 4.74
N VAL A 69 -1.80 -3.13 5.39
CA VAL A 69 -2.27 -2.25 6.45
C VAL A 69 -1.86 -2.86 7.79
N LYS A 70 -1.13 -2.09 8.60
CA LYS A 70 -0.66 -2.49 9.93
C LYS A 70 -0.89 -1.36 10.92
N VAL A 71 -1.16 -1.73 12.17
CA VAL A 71 -1.18 -0.80 13.28
C VAL A 71 0.18 -0.84 13.97
N ILE A 72 0.76 0.32 14.23
CA ILE A 72 1.95 0.48 15.06
C ILE A 72 1.57 1.23 16.34
N THR A 73 2.26 0.91 17.43
CA THR A 73 2.11 1.59 18.72
C THR A 73 3.28 2.53 18.92
N SER A 74 2.98 3.80 19.14
CA SER A 74 3.96 4.87 19.23
C SER A 74 3.82 5.64 20.54
N LYS A 75 4.92 6.26 20.98
CA LYS A 75 4.94 7.15 22.14
C LYS A 75 5.92 8.29 21.96
N HIS A 76 5.43 9.52 22.11
CA HIS A 76 6.24 10.74 22.15
C HIS A 76 5.51 11.86 22.91
N HIS A 77 6.18 12.94 23.30
CA HIS A 77 5.65 14.02 24.14
C HIS A 77 4.68 14.98 23.42
N SER A 78 4.18 14.57 22.25
CA SER A 78 3.18 15.31 21.46
C SER A 78 3.60 16.72 21.04
N ASN A 79 4.90 17.02 21.04
CA ASN A 79 5.39 18.26 20.44
C ASN A 79 5.39 18.14 18.90
N ILE A 80 5.27 19.28 18.22
CA ILE A 80 5.09 19.33 16.76
C ILE A 80 6.32 18.78 16.03
N GLU A 81 7.52 18.99 16.58
CA GLU A 81 8.77 18.50 16.00
C GLU A 81 8.82 16.96 16.00
N GLU A 82 8.42 16.31 17.09
CA GLU A 82 8.34 14.84 17.21
C GLU A 82 7.26 14.27 16.29
N ILE A 83 6.08 14.89 16.22
CA ILE A 83 5.01 14.48 15.29
C ILE A 83 5.53 14.56 13.85
N LYS A 84 6.19 15.66 13.50
CA LYS A 84 6.77 15.85 12.17
C LYS A 84 7.83 14.81 11.87
N GLU A 85 8.74 14.55 12.81
CA GLU A 85 9.83 13.58 12.62
C GLU A 85 9.28 12.15 12.47
N GLU A 86 8.34 11.73 13.31
CA GLU A 86 7.70 10.42 13.23
C GLU A 86 7.01 10.21 11.89
N LEU A 87 6.11 11.12 11.51
CA LEU A 87 5.35 11.00 10.27
C LEU A 87 6.27 11.11 9.05
N SER A 88 7.33 11.92 9.12
CA SER A 88 8.37 12.00 8.09
C SER A 88 9.03 10.65 7.85
N ILE A 89 9.38 9.91 8.92
CA ILE A 89 10.01 8.58 8.79
C ILE A 89 9.10 7.63 8.01
N ILE A 90 7.80 7.62 8.31
CA ILE A 90 6.84 6.73 7.64
C ILE A 90 6.71 7.10 6.16
N VAL A 91 6.52 8.39 5.87
CA VAL A 91 6.29 8.91 4.52
C VAL A 91 7.54 8.78 3.65
N ASP A 92 8.73 9.10 4.17
CA ASP A 92 9.98 9.07 3.43
C ASP A 92 10.35 7.64 2.99
N MET A 93 9.91 6.62 3.73
CA MET A 93 10.08 5.20 3.39
C MET A 93 8.99 4.69 2.43
N GLY A 94 8.07 5.55 1.99
CA GLY A 94 6.99 5.21 1.08
C GLY A 94 5.78 4.58 1.77
N GLY A 95 5.65 4.76 3.09
CA GLY A 95 4.44 4.44 3.84
C GLY A 95 3.41 5.58 3.79
N LYS A 96 2.16 5.23 4.06
CA LYS A 96 1.05 6.15 4.18
C LYS A 96 0.47 6.05 5.58
N VAL A 97 0.26 7.17 6.26
CA VAL A 97 -0.38 7.22 7.58
C VAL A 97 -1.86 7.50 7.37
N LEU A 98 -2.71 6.54 7.75
CA LEU A 98 -4.16 6.64 7.56
C LEU A 98 -4.80 7.41 8.70
N ASP A 99 -4.42 7.12 9.94
CA ASP A 99 -5.03 7.68 11.14
C ASP A 99 -4.08 7.69 12.33
N VAL A 100 -4.53 8.38 13.38
CA VAL A 100 -4.05 8.28 14.75
C VAL A 100 -5.20 7.83 15.65
N ILE A 101 -4.91 6.92 16.56
CA ILE A 101 -5.87 6.38 17.52
C ILE A 101 -5.30 6.52 18.93
N ILE A 102 -6.15 6.92 19.89
CA ILE A 102 -5.81 6.93 21.31
C ILE A 102 -6.92 6.24 22.12
N GLU A 103 -6.57 5.84 23.35
CA GLU A 103 -7.52 5.29 24.32
C GLU A 103 -7.84 6.33 25.41
N HIS A 104 -9.10 6.76 25.50
CA HIS A 104 -9.57 7.74 26.48
C HIS A 104 -10.46 7.05 27.53
N PRO A 105 -10.25 7.29 28.85
CA PRO A 105 -10.96 6.57 29.92
C PRO A 105 -12.48 6.75 29.92
N VAL A 106 -12.98 7.85 29.34
CA VAL A 106 -14.42 8.16 29.27
C VAL A 106 -15.04 7.83 27.91
N TYR A 107 -14.28 8.03 26.83
CA TYR A 107 -14.81 7.95 25.46
C TYR A 107 -14.42 6.66 24.75
N GLY A 108 -13.56 5.84 25.37
CA GLY A 108 -12.97 4.67 24.72
C GLY A 108 -11.99 5.11 23.63
N GLU A 109 -12.12 4.52 22.45
CA GLU A 109 -11.26 4.83 21.32
C GLU A 109 -11.61 6.18 20.68
N ILE A 110 -10.62 7.06 20.54
CA ILE A 110 -10.74 8.29 19.74
C ILE A 110 -9.82 8.15 18.54
N ARG A 111 -10.38 8.33 17.33
CA ARG A 111 -9.67 8.21 16.06
C ARG A 111 -9.68 9.53 15.29
N GLY A 112 -8.50 10.01 14.95
CA GLY A 112 -8.29 11.14 14.04
C GLY A 112 -7.81 10.66 12.67
N ILE A 113 -8.44 11.13 11.60
CA ILE A 113 -8.01 10.81 10.23
C ILE A 113 -6.85 11.74 9.86
N ILE A 114 -5.76 11.16 9.35
CA ILE A 114 -4.59 11.91 8.88
C ILE A 114 -4.46 11.79 7.37
N ASN A 115 -4.44 10.55 6.85
CA ASN A 115 -4.42 10.24 5.43
C ASN A 115 -3.31 10.94 4.61
N ILE A 116 -2.07 10.89 5.09
CA ILE A 116 -0.88 11.48 4.43
C ILE A 116 0.01 10.40 3.82
N SER A 117 0.52 10.67 2.63
CA SER A 117 1.35 9.75 1.83
C SER A 117 2.56 10.42 1.17
N SER A 118 2.69 11.74 1.30
CA SER A 118 3.77 12.52 0.69
C SER A 118 4.28 13.62 1.61
N ARG A 119 5.53 14.06 1.37
CA ARG A 119 6.16 15.11 2.17
C ARG A 119 5.37 16.43 2.13
N LYS A 120 4.78 16.73 0.97
CA LYS A 120 3.92 17.90 0.78
C LYS A 120 2.69 17.85 1.68
N GLU A 121 1.96 16.73 1.68
CA GLU A 121 0.78 16.54 2.53
C GLU A 121 1.15 16.58 4.02
N LEU A 122 2.33 16.06 4.39
CA LEU A 122 2.83 16.17 5.75
C LEU A 122 3.10 17.62 6.14
N ASP A 123 3.79 18.40 5.30
CA ASP A 123 4.06 19.81 5.62
C ASP A 123 2.76 20.63 5.72
N GLU A 124 1.76 20.35 4.88
CA GLU A 124 0.42 20.94 4.98
C GLU A 124 -0.27 20.59 6.31
N PHE A 125 -0.22 19.31 6.71
CA PHE A 125 -0.77 18.84 7.99
C PHE A 125 -0.09 19.50 9.21
N ILE A 126 1.24 19.63 9.20
CA ILE A 126 1.98 20.29 10.28
C ILE A 126 1.62 21.79 10.34
N TYR A 127 1.50 22.46 9.20
CA TYR A 127 1.08 23.85 9.15
C TYR A 127 -0.33 24.06 9.72
N GLU A 128 -1.27 23.16 9.44
CA GLU A 128 -2.62 23.21 10.02
C GLU A 128 -2.59 23.01 11.56
N LEU A 129 -1.78 22.08 12.06
CA LEU A 129 -1.60 21.88 13.51
C LEU A 129 -1.04 23.13 14.19
N GLU A 130 -0.01 23.74 13.61
CA GLU A 130 0.61 24.97 14.13
C GLU A 130 -0.38 26.15 14.11
N SER A 131 -1.08 26.35 12.99
CA SER A 131 -1.98 27.49 12.80
C SER A 131 -3.21 27.47 13.70
N THR A 132 -3.68 26.28 14.08
CA THR A 132 -4.83 26.10 14.97
C THR A 132 -4.45 26.09 16.45
N ASN A 133 -3.15 26.14 16.77
CA ASN A 133 -2.60 25.98 18.11
C ASN A 133 -3.11 24.68 18.79
N SER A 134 -3.43 23.67 17.96
CA SER A 134 -3.99 22.40 18.41
C SER A 134 -2.87 21.51 18.89
N GLN A 135 -3.02 20.93 20.08
CA GLN A 135 -2.13 19.85 20.51
C GLN A 135 -2.50 18.57 19.73
N GLY A 136 -1.49 17.77 19.39
CA GLY A 136 -1.72 16.44 18.84
C GLY A 136 -2.57 15.61 19.79
N ILE A 137 -3.46 14.79 19.24
CA ILE A 137 -4.42 13.96 20.02
C ILE A 137 -3.69 13.05 21.02
N SER A 138 -2.44 12.68 20.74
CA SER A 138 -1.54 11.94 21.62
C SER A 138 -1.27 12.60 22.99
N SER A 139 -1.54 13.90 23.15
CA SER A 139 -1.37 14.59 24.44
C SER A 139 -2.36 14.12 25.50
N LEU A 140 -3.51 13.57 25.09
CA LEU A 140 -4.57 13.09 25.97
C LEU A 140 -4.21 11.78 26.70
N THR A 141 -3.15 11.08 26.25
CA THR A 141 -2.77 9.74 26.71
C THR A 141 -1.29 9.65 27.11
N ASN A 142 -0.73 10.72 27.67
CA ASN A 142 0.70 10.82 28.03
C ASN A 142 1.63 10.40 26.87
N GLY A 143 1.21 10.73 25.64
CA GLY A 143 1.97 10.45 24.43
C GLY A 143 1.72 9.10 23.77
N VAL A 144 0.98 8.18 24.40
CA VAL A 144 0.76 6.83 23.85
C VAL A 144 -0.36 6.86 22.83
N HIS A 145 -0.08 6.43 21.61
CA HIS A 145 -1.06 6.41 20.52
C HIS A 145 -0.73 5.30 19.52
N PHE A 146 -1.66 5.06 18.60
CA PHE A 146 -1.52 4.09 17.55
C PHE A 146 -1.65 4.76 16.19
N HIS A 147 -0.91 4.27 15.21
CA HIS A 147 -1.06 4.68 13.81
C HIS A 147 -1.41 3.47 12.96
N THR A 148 -2.46 3.60 12.15
CA THR A 148 -2.66 2.69 11.03
C THR A 148 -1.83 3.17 9.85
N ILE A 149 -0.83 2.37 9.47
CA ILE A 149 0.02 2.63 8.31
C ILE A 149 -0.27 1.65 7.18
N GLU A 150 -0.22 2.18 5.97
CA GLU A 150 -0.39 1.44 4.72
C GLU A 150 0.94 1.47 3.95
N VAL A 151 1.45 0.30 3.56
CA VAL A 151 2.72 0.16 2.84
C VAL A 151 2.61 -0.78 1.65
N LYS A 152 3.46 -0.64 0.64
CA LYS A 152 3.40 -1.47 -0.57
C LYS A 152 3.82 -2.93 -0.36
N ASN A 153 4.74 -3.19 0.56
CA ASN A 153 5.27 -4.52 0.84
C ASN A 153 5.81 -4.64 2.26
N LYS A 154 6.21 -5.85 2.65
CA LYS A 154 6.66 -6.16 4.02
C LYS A 154 8.04 -5.57 4.31
N GLU A 155 8.91 -5.48 3.29
CA GLU A 155 10.25 -4.91 3.46
C GLU A 155 10.19 -3.44 3.90
N ILE A 156 9.30 -2.64 3.28
CA ILE A 156 9.06 -1.24 3.66
C ILE A 156 8.54 -1.14 5.10
N TYR A 157 7.59 -2.01 5.49
CA TYR A 157 7.09 -2.04 6.87
C TYR A 157 8.21 -2.28 7.87
N GLU A 158 9.06 -3.28 7.63
CA GLU A 158 10.17 -3.64 8.51
C GLU A 158 11.20 -2.50 8.62
N GLU A 159 11.47 -1.78 7.52
CA GLU A 159 12.36 -0.62 7.53
C GLU A 159 11.78 0.55 8.34
N ILE A 160 10.49 0.85 8.18
CA ILE A 160 9.78 1.88 8.97
C ILE A 160 9.87 1.55 10.46
N VAL A 161 9.48 0.34 10.85
CA VAL A 161 9.51 -0.11 12.24
C VAL A 161 10.92 -0.01 12.83
N LYS A 162 11.94 -0.39 12.04
CA LYS A 162 13.34 -0.27 12.46
C LYS A 162 13.73 1.18 12.73
N LYS A 163 13.45 2.10 11.82
CA LYS A 163 13.80 3.53 11.99
C LYS A 163 13.05 4.19 13.14
N LEU A 164 11.76 3.92 13.27
CA LEU A 164 10.96 4.41 14.40
C LEU A 164 11.50 3.90 15.74
N LYS A 165 11.96 2.65 15.79
CA LYS A 165 12.60 2.07 16.98
C LYS A 165 13.96 2.70 17.27
N GLU A 166 14.79 2.96 16.26
CA GLU A 166 16.08 3.65 16.41
C GLU A 166 15.92 5.07 16.96
N LYS A 167 14.82 5.75 16.59
CA LYS A 167 14.46 7.08 17.08
C LYS A 167 13.73 7.09 18.42
N GLY A 168 13.34 5.92 18.94
CA GLY A 168 12.67 5.79 20.23
C GLY A 168 11.17 6.10 20.20
N TYR A 169 10.55 6.21 19.02
CA TYR A 169 9.12 6.47 18.89
C TYR A 169 8.25 5.23 19.06
N LEU A 170 8.80 4.04 18.79
CA LEU A 170 8.04 2.80 18.83
C LEU A 170 7.99 2.22 20.25
N LEU A 171 6.80 2.08 20.81
CA LEU A 171 6.57 1.27 22.00
C LEU A 171 6.65 -0.19 21.60
N LYS A 172 7.60 -0.95 22.15
CA LYS A 172 7.64 -2.40 21.96
C LYS A 172 6.28 -2.99 22.33
N CYS A 173 5.61 -3.64 21.38
CA CYS A 173 4.69 -4.72 21.72
C CYS A 173 5.57 -5.95 21.99
N GLU A 174 5.51 -6.48 23.21
CA GLU A 174 5.88 -7.88 23.48
C GLU A 174 4.87 -8.84 22.83
#